data_AF-A0A1I0EVH8-F1
#
_entry.id   AF-A0A1I0EVH8-F1
#
_cell.length_a   1.000
_cell.length_b   1.000
_cell.length_c   1.000
_cell.angle_alpha   90.00
_cell.angle_beta   90.00
_cell.angle_gamma   90.00
#
_symmetry.space_group_name_H-M   'P 1'
#
loop_
_entity.id
_entity.type
_entity.pdbx_description
1 polymer ?
#
loop_
_entity_poly.entity_id
_entity_poly.type
_entity_poly.pdbx_seq_one_letter_code
_entity_poly.pdbx_strand_id
1 'polypeptide(L)'
;MDNVIFIGIGVIDAFAVLTLILKLFMLPVGEYRNKLLIFATFISLFSFTMRMVLGIPAFDLPLQYVLFVLFYRFVMQIKVHIATFIAGAGINAYAIIQLSVYYLYVWSGITHTKILSENVGLQVYIVQATAILVTLLISFALSKLGYGFSFIIVPPHDFLRKENYFSNKNLAMIATSTISLFTVFVMMVLLYAAEPLGLLAAAAVAFGLSFYFSRWSDKDDTRKAVEAYRAKNKAV
;
A
#
# COMPACT_ATOMS: atom_id res chain seq x y z
N MET A 1 21.53 -10.01 18.17
CA MET A 1 20.19 -10.64 18.16
C MET A 1 19.17 -9.69 17.56
N ASP A 2 19.25 -8.39 17.87
CA ASP A 2 18.35 -7.36 17.34
C ASP A 2 18.29 -7.27 15.81
N ASN A 3 19.42 -7.46 15.11
CA ASN A 3 19.43 -7.47 13.63
C ASN A 3 18.60 -8.61 13.03
N VAL A 4 18.65 -9.80 13.64
CA VAL A 4 17.90 -10.97 13.15
C VAL A 4 16.40 -10.78 13.42
N ILE A 5 16.06 -10.23 14.57
CA ILE A 5 14.68 -9.90 14.95
C ILE A 5 14.13 -8.81 14.02
N PHE A 6 14.92 -7.76 13.75
CA PHE A 6 14.55 -6.69 12.83
C PHE A 6 14.25 -7.21 11.43
N ILE A 7 15.12 -8.06 10.88
CA ILE A 7 14.90 -8.66 9.56
C ILE A 7 13.67 -9.57 9.61
N GLY A 8 13.56 -10.47 10.60
CA GLY A 8 12.42 -11.38 10.71
C GLY A 8 11.07 -10.67 10.78
N ILE A 9 10.95 -9.66 11.66
CA ILE A 9 9.75 -8.82 11.76
C ILE A 9 9.53 -8.06 10.45
N GLY A 10 10.58 -7.49 9.86
CA GLY A 10 10.49 -6.75 8.60
C GLY A 10 10.00 -7.59 7.42
N VAL A 11 10.34 -8.88 7.36
CA VAL A 11 9.81 -9.81 6.35
C VAL A 11 8.31 -9.98 6.51
N ILE A 12 7.85 -10.22 7.74
CA ILE A 12 6.42 -10.40 8.04
C ILE A 12 5.67 -9.10 7.79
N ASP A 13 6.27 -7.96 8.12
CA ASP A 13 5.73 -6.63 7.87
C ASP A 13 5.51 -6.37 6.39
N ALA A 14 6.57 -6.49 5.58
CA ALA A 14 6.48 -6.31 4.15
C ALA A 14 5.46 -7.29 3.51
N PHE A 15 5.39 -8.52 4.00
CA PHE A 15 4.40 -9.49 3.55
C PHE A 15 2.96 -9.10 3.92
N ALA A 16 2.74 -8.58 5.14
CA ALA A 16 1.44 -8.09 5.58
C ALA A 16 0.99 -6.88 4.75
N VAL A 17 1.89 -5.94 4.48
CA VAL A 17 1.65 -4.81 3.58
C VAL A 17 1.24 -5.33 2.21
N LEU A 18 2.06 -6.14 1.54
CA LEU A 18 1.75 -6.71 0.22
C LEU A 18 0.38 -7.40 0.19
N THR A 19 0.07 -8.18 1.22
CA THR A 19 -1.20 -8.88 1.34
C THR A 19 -2.37 -7.91 1.47
N LEU A 20 -2.24 -6.87 2.29
CA LEU A 20 -3.25 -5.82 2.44
C LEU A 20 -3.49 -5.12 1.10
N ILE A 21 -2.44 -4.72 0.40
CA ILE A 21 -2.53 -4.03 -0.88
C ILE A 21 -3.31 -4.88 -1.89
N LEU A 22 -2.92 -6.15 -2.05
CA LEU A 22 -3.60 -7.04 -2.99
C LEU A 22 -5.06 -7.28 -2.60
N LYS A 23 -5.37 -7.47 -1.31
CA LYS A 23 -6.74 -7.68 -0.86
C LYS A 23 -7.61 -6.43 -0.97
N LEU A 24 -7.05 -5.24 -0.78
CA LEU A 24 -7.75 -3.97 -0.99
C LEU A 24 -8.28 -3.84 -2.43
N PHE A 25 -7.53 -4.37 -3.41
CA PHE A 25 -7.89 -4.35 -4.83
C PHE A 25 -8.37 -5.71 -5.37
N MET A 26 -8.83 -6.60 -4.48
CA MET A 26 -9.37 -7.92 -4.82
C MET A 26 -8.45 -8.79 -5.70
N LEU A 27 -7.13 -8.57 -5.63
CA LEU A 27 -6.14 -9.32 -6.41
C LEU A 27 -5.80 -10.66 -5.74
N PRO A 28 -5.53 -11.73 -6.52
CA PRO A 28 -5.33 -13.07 -5.99
C PRO A 28 -3.97 -13.23 -5.29
N VAL A 29 -3.95 -13.18 -3.96
CA VAL A 29 -2.73 -13.41 -3.16
C VAL A 29 -2.18 -14.84 -3.33
N GLY A 30 -3.07 -15.83 -3.45
CA GLY A 30 -2.69 -17.25 -3.48
C GLY A 30 -1.79 -17.62 -4.66
N GLU A 31 -2.07 -17.06 -5.83
CA GLU A 31 -1.31 -17.31 -7.07
C GLU A 31 0.11 -16.73 -7.01
N TYR A 32 0.28 -15.61 -6.30
CA TYR A 32 1.55 -14.88 -6.22
C TYR A 32 2.31 -15.11 -4.90
N ARG A 33 1.82 -15.97 -3.98
CA ARG A 33 2.36 -16.12 -2.62
C ARG A 33 3.88 -16.24 -2.55
N ASN A 34 4.48 -17.05 -3.43
CA ASN A 34 5.93 -17.28 -3.46
C ASN A 34 6.67 -16.01 -3.91
N LYS A 35 6.15 -15.32 -4.92
CA LYS A 35 6.72 -14.06 -5.42
C LYS A 35 6.63 -12.96 -4.37
N LEU A 36 5.52 -12.91 -3.63
CA LEU A 36 5.32 -11.97 -2.53
C LEU A 36 6.30 -12.24 -1.38
N LEU A 37 6.51 -13.50 -1.01
CA LEU A 37 7.44 -13.86 0.08
C LEU A 37 8.89 -13.54 -0.28
N ILE A 38 9.31 -13.83 -1.52
CA ILE A 38 10.65 -13.47 -2.01
C ILE A 38 10.82 -11.94 -2.01
N PHE A 39 9.82 -11.21 -2.49
CA PHE A 39 9.88 -9.75 -2.53
C PHE A 39 9.84 -9.13 -1.13
N ALA A 40 9.04 -9.65 -0.21
CA ALA A 40 9.02 -9.23 1.19
C ALA A 40 10.39 -9.43 1.86
N THR A 41 11.04 -10.56 1.57
CA THR A 41 12.41 -10.83 2.05
C THR A 41 13.41 -9.82 1.50
N PHE A 42 13.33 -9.54 0.19
CA PHE A 42 14.17 -8.53 -0.45
C PHE A 42 13.95 -7.13 0.14
N ILE A 43 12.71 -6.69 0.34
CA ILE A 43 12.39 -5.39 0.92
C ILE A 43 12.87 -5.27 2.36
N SER A 44 12.73 -6.33 3.16
CA SER A 44 13.23 -6.34 4.53
C SER A 44 14.75 -6.19 4.58
N LEU A 45 15.49 -6.91 3.72
CA LEU A 45 16.94 -6.77 3.60
C LEU A 45 17.34 -5.38 3.11
N PHE A 46 16.64 -4.85 2.11
CA PHE A 46 16.85 -3.49 1.61
C PHE A 46 16.67 -2.45 2.71
N SER A 47 15.57 -2.55 3.48
CA SER A 47 15.30 -1.66 4.60
C SER A 47 16.36 -1.76 5.69
N PHE A 48 16.80 -2.98 6.03
CA PHE A 48 17.91 -3.20 6.94
C PHE A 48 19.19 -2.51 6.46
N THR A 49 19.56 -2.65 5.18
CA THR A 49 20.72 -1.96 4.61
C THR A 49 20.58 -0.45 4.71
N MET A 50 19.42 0.12 4.33
CA MET A 50 19.19 1.56 4.38
C MET A 50 19.28 2.13 5.80
N ARG A 51 18.67 1.45 6.78
CA ARG A 51 18.56 1.95 8.16
C ARG A 51 19.79 1.64 9.03
N MET A 52 20.33 0.43 8.93
CA MET A 52 21.39 -0.04 9.84
C MET A 52 22.80 0.06 9.24
N VAL A 53 22.94 -0.11 7.92
CA VAL A 53 24.26 -0.11 7.26
C VAL A 53 24.60 1.28 6.72
N LEU A 54 23.68 1.89 5.98
CA LEU A 54 23.89 3.21 5.37
C LEU A 54 23.54 4.36 6.32
N GLY A 55 22.71 4.12 7.34
CA GLY A 55 22.30 5.14 8.31
C GLY A 55 21.42 6.23 7.71
N ILE A 56 20.70 5.95 6.61
CA ILE A 56 19.85 6.92 5.90
C ILE A 56 18.38 6.46 5.89
N PRO A 57 17.73 6.32 7.07
CA PRO A 57 16.38 5.78 7.17
C PRO A 57 15.32 6.63 6.45
N ALA A 58 15.58 7.93 6.24
CA ALA A 58 14.64 8.84 5.58
C ALA A 58 14.30 8.45 4.13
N PHE A 59 15.26 7.90 3.39
CA PHE A 59 15.04 7.49 1.99
C PHE A 59 14.46 6.08 1.86
N ASP A 60 14.31 5.35 2.96
CA ASP A 60 13.81 3.98 2.94
C ASP A 60 12.39 3.93 2.35
N LEU A 61 11.45 4.72 2.87
CA LEU A 61 10.05 4.70 2.42
C LEU A 61 9.87 5.13 0.95
N PRO A 62 10.46 6.24 0.46
CA PRO A 62 10.38 6.61 -0.96
C PRO A 62 10.98 5.57 -1.90
N LEU A 63 12.12 4.97 -1.54
CA LEU A 63 12.74 3.93 -2.37
C LEU A 63 11.94 2.64 -2.34
N GLN A 64 11.40 2.25 -1.18
CA GLN A 64 10.47 1.13 -1.10
C GLN A 64 9.26 1.37 -2.01
N TYR A 65 8.63 2.54 -1.98
CA TYR A 65 7.52 2.87 -2.88
C TYR A 65 7.88 2.58 -4.35
N VAL A 66 9.06 3.03 -4.81
CA VAL A 66 9.54 2.75 -6.17
C VAL A 66 9.70 1.24 -6.39
N LEU A 67 10.31 0.51 -5.44
CA LEU A 67 10.46 -0.94 -5.53
C LEU A 67 9.12 -1.68 -5.59
N PHE A 68 8.11 -1.26 -4.82
CA PHE A 68 6.75 -1.79 -4.89
C PHE A 68 6.15 -1.58 -6.29
N VAL A 69 6.29 -0.39 -6.86
CA VAL A 69 5.81 -0.09 -8.23
C VAL A 69 6.52 -0.98 -9.25
N LEU A 70 7.84 -1.13 -9.16
CA LEU A 70 8.62 -2.00 -10.04
C LEU A 70 8.20 -3.47 -9.90
N PHE A 71 7.94 -3.94 -8.68
CA PHE A 71 7.45 -5.29 -8.42
C PHE A 71 6.09 -5.52 -9.08
N TYR A 72 5.11 -4.64 -8.85
CA TYR A 72 3.80 -4.75 -9.48
C TYR A 72 3.90 -4.68 -11.01
N ARG A 73 4.79 -3.82 -11.54
CA ARG A 73 5.01 -3.68 -12.97
C ARG A 73 5.62 -4.92 -13.61
N PHE A 74 6.77 -5.38 -13.11
CA PHE A 74 7.58 -6.40 -13.79
C PHE A 74 7.25 -7.82 -13.36
N VAL A 75 6.89 -8.03 -12.09
CA VAL A 75 6.64 -9.36 -11.53
C VAL A 75 5.18 -9.76 -11.64
N MET A 76 4.27 -8.82 -11.36
CA MET A 76 2.82 -9.02 -11.51
C MET A 76 2.28 -8.57 -12.86
N GLN A 77 3.09 -7.98 -13.72
CA GLN A 77 2.67 -7.56 -15.07
C GLN A 77 1.48 -6.59 -15.05
N ILE A 78 1.47 -5.66 -14.09
CA ILE A 78 0.48 -4.59 -13.98
C ILE A 78 0.99 -3.36 -14.75
N LYS A 79 0.10 -2.60 -15.38
CA LYS A 79 0.48 -1.36 -16.07
C LYS A 79 0.94 -0.28 -15.10
N VAL A 80 1.92 0.54 -15.51
CA VAL A 80 2.65 1.44 -14.59
C VAL A 80 1.73 2.35 -13.79
N HIS A 81 0.79 3.04 -14.45
CA HIS A 81 -0.15 3.96 -13.78
C HIS A 81 -1.09 3.25 -12.77
N ILE A 82 -1.42 1.97 -13.01
CA ILE A 82 -2.20 1.16 -12.07
C ILE A 82 -1.29 0.67 -10.94
N ALA A 83 -0.07 0.25 -11.24
CA ALA A 83 0.92 -0.18 -10.26
C ALA A 83 1.27 0.94 -9.27
N THR A 84 1.45 2.18 -9.75
CA THR A 84 1.67 3.37 -8.92
C THR A 84 0.45 3.65 -8.03
N PHE A 85 -0.75 3.53 -8.59
CA PHE A 85 -1.99 3.76 -7.85
C PHE A 85 -2.16 2.73 -6.72
N ILE A 86 -2.01 1.44 -7.04
CA ILE A 86 -2.11 0.33 -6.10
C ILE A 86 -1.08 0.47 -4.97
N ALA A 87 0.19 0.72 -5.33
CA ALA A 87 1.26 0.91 -4.35
C ALA A 87 0.99 2.10 -3.43
N GLY A 88 0.59 3.25 -4.00
CA GLY A 88 0.33 4.47 -3.24
C GLY A 88 -0.84 4.34 -2.28
N ALA A 89 -1.99 3.90 -2.78
CA ALA A 89 -3.17 3.68 -1.94
C ALA A 89 -2.88 2.65 -0.83
N GLY A 90 -2.17 1.59 -1.18
CA GLY A 90 -1.78 0.51 -0.28
C GLY A 90 -0.85 0.93 0.86
N ILE A 91 0.24 1.65 0.52
CA ILE A 91 1.20 2.17 1.49
C ILE A 91 0.54 3.18 2.42
N ASN A 92 -0.31 4.07 1.88
CA ASN A 92 -1.05 5.03 2.70
C ASN A 92 -2.04 4.33 3.64
N ALA A 93 -2.73 3.28 3.18
CA ALA A 93 -3.61 2.48 4.03
C ALA A 93 -2.84 1.85 5.21
N TYR A 94 -1.68 1.25 4.92
CA TYR A 94 -0.84 0.67 5.96
C TYR A 94 -0.30 1.72 6.92
N ALA A 95 0.15 2.88 6.42
CA ALA A 95 0.61 3.98 7.25
C ALA A 95 -0.48 4.46 8.22
N ILE A 96 -1.73 4.54 7.79
CA ILE A 96 -2.87 4.86 8.68
C ILE A 96 -3.02 3.81 9.77
N ILE A 97 -2.97 2.52 9.44
CA ILE A 97 -3.08 1.43 10.42
C ILE A 97 -1.94 1.53 11.44
N GLN A 98 -0.69 1.64 10.96
CA GLN A 98 0.49 1.72 11.81
C GLN A 98 0.45 2.94 12.74
N LEU A 99 0.10 4.12 12.21
CA LEU A 99 0.01 5.34 13.01
C LEU A 99 -1.17 5.30 13.99
N SER A 100 -2.30 4.67 13.62
CA SER A 100 -3.43 4.49 14.54
C SER A 100 -3.04 3.59 15.72
N VAL A 101 -2.34 2.49 15.46
CA VAL A 101 -1.79 1.61 16.51
C VAL A 101 -0.82 2.39 17.39
N TYR A 102 0.12 3.13 16.80
CA TYR A 102 1.05 3.99 17.55
C TYR A 102 0.31 4.98 18.47
N TYR A 103 -0.72 5.67 17.97
CA TYR A 103 -1.49 6.62 18.78
C TYR A 103 -2.24 5.96 19.93
N LEU A 104 -2.79 4.76 19.73
CA LEU A 104 -3.42 4.00 20.82
C LEU A 104 -2.39 3.66 21.91
N TYR A 105 -1.16 3.30 21.53
CA TYR A 105 -0.09 2.99 22.48
C TYR A 105 0.38 4.24 23.25
N VAL A 106 0.53 5.38 22.57
CA VAL A 106 0.87 6.66 23.22
C VAL A 106 -0.25 7.08 24.18
N TRP A 107 -1.51 6.98 23.75
CA TRP A 107 -2.67 7.34 24.58
C TRP A 107 -2.79 6.46 25.83
N SER A 108 -2.49 5.16 25.71
CA SER A 108 -2.47 4.22 26.84
C SER A 108 -1.26 4.36 27.78
N GLY A 109 -0.28 5.20 27.43
CA GLY A 109 0.93 5.42 28.23
C GLY A 109 1.98 4.29 28.13
N ILE A 110 1.79 3.32 27.23
CA ILE A 110 2.73 2.20 27.03
C ILE A 110 4.01 2.64 26.29
N THR A 111 3.94 3.75 25.55
CA THR A 111 4.96 4.19 24.58
C THR A 111 5.15 5.71 24.64
N HIS A 112 6.39 6.20 24.47
CA HIS A 112 6.72 7.62 24.38
C HIS A 112 6.71 8.15 22.94
N THR A 113 6.63 9.46 22.80
CA THR A 113 6.47 10.12 21.48
C THR A 113 7.69 10.04 20.56
N LYS A 114 8.86 9.66 21.07
CA LYS A 114 10.11 9.59 20.28
C LYS A 114 10.33 8.24 19.57
N ILE A 115 9.48 7.25 19.83
CA ILE A 115 9.64 5.88 19.28
C ILE A 115 9.63 5.85 17.76
N LEU A 116 8.94 6.77 17.10
CA LEU A 116 8.91 6.84 15.63
C LEU A 116 10.27 7.18 15.00
N SER A 117 11.18 7.78 15.77
CA SER A 117 12.55 8.08 15.33
C SER A 117 13.55 6.97 15.68
N GLU A 118 13.12 5.97 16.45
CA GLU A 118 13.97 4.87 16.90
C GLU A 118 13.87 3.69 15.91
N ASN A 119 15.03 3.15 15.49
CA ASN A 119 15.08 2.02 14.55
C ASN A 119 15.04 0.65 15.25
N VAL A 120 15.42 0.60 16.52
CA VAL A 120 15.57 -0.62 17.31
C VAL A 120 15.07 -0.36 18.73
N GLY A 121 14.27 -1.28 19.26
CA GLY A 121 13.78 -1.20 20.62
C GLY A 121 12.59 -2.13 20.85
N LEU A 122 12.42 -2.61 22.08
CA LEU A 122 11.33 -3.50 22.44
C LEU A 122 9.96 -2.87 22.12
N GLN A 123 9.78 -1.59 22.46
CA GLN A 123 8.55 -0.87 22.21
C GLN A 123 8.28 -0.67 20.71
N VAL A 124 9.31 -0.41 19.89
CA VAL A 124 9.20 -0.37 18.42
C VAL A 124 8.68 -1.70 17.90
N TYR A 125 9.27 -2.81 18.35
CA TYR A 125 8.87 -4.16 17.92
C TYR A 125 7.44 -4.52 18.34
N ILE A 126 6.99 -4.10 19.53
CA ILE A 126 5.63 -4.34 19.99
C ILE A 126 4.61 -3.58 19.13
N VAL A 127 4.89 -2.29 18.83
CA VAL A 127 4.03 -1.48 17.96
C VAL A 127 3.96 -2.07 16.56
N GLN A 128 5.12 -2.46 15.99
CA GLN A 128 5.20 -3.12 14.69
C GLN A 128 4.44 -4.45 14.67
N ALA A 129 4.69 -5.35 15.62
CA ALA A 129 4.00 -6.63 15.69
C ALA A 129 2.49 -6.46 15.78
N THR A 130 2.01 -5.48 16.54
CA THR A 130 0.58 -5.19 16.66
C THR A 130 0.00 -4.63 15.35
N ALA A 131 0.71 -3.70 14.69
CA ALA A 131 0.30 -3.18 13.38
C ALA A 131 0.24 -4.27 12.32
N ILE A 132 1.20 -5.19 12.30
CA ILE A 132 1.24 -6.38 11.43
C ILE A 132 0.00 -7.25 11.68
N LEU A 133 -0.28 -7.59 12.93
CA LEU A 133 -1.43 -8.42 13.30
C LEU A 133 -2.76 -7.77 12.87
N VAL A 134 -2.94 -6.47 13.16
CA VAL A 134 -4.13 -5.72 12.74
C VAL A 134 -4.25 -5.70 11.22
N THR A 135 -3.14 -5.51 10.51
CA THR A 135 -3.11 -5.49 9.04
C THR A 135 -3.50 -6.84 8.44
N LEU A 136 -2.98 -7.94 8.98
CA LEU A 136 -3.35 -9.29 8.55
C LEU A 136 -4.81 -9.61 8.85
N LEU A 137 -5.32 -9.18 10.01
CA LEU A 137 -6.74 -9.33 10.37
C LEU A 137 -7.66 -8.56 9.42
N ILE A 138 -7.32 -7.31 9.08
CA ILE A 138 -8.07 -6.51 8.09
C ILE A 138 -8.01 -7.20 6.72
N SER A 139 -6.83 -7.66 6.30
CA SER A 139 -6.66 -8.36 5.02
C SER A 139 -7.48 -9.65 4.95
N PHE A 140 -7.54 -10.40 6.05
CA PHE A 140 -8.37 -11.59 6.18
C PHE A 140 -9.87 -11.25 6.13
N ALA A 141 -10.30 -10.20 6.85
CA ALA A 141 -11.68 -9.73 6.83
C ALA A 141 -12.12 -9.28 5.42
N LEU A 142 -11.29 -8.50 4.72
CA LEU A 142 -11.52 -8.12 3.32
C LEU A 142 -11.68 -9.36 2.43
N SER A 143 -10.81 -10.35 2.59
CA SER A 143 -10.88 -11.60 1.82
C SER A 143 -12.13 -12.42 2.09
N LYS A 144 -12.61 -12.47 3.34
CA LYS A 144 -13.77 -13.28 3.71
C LYS A 144 -15.08 -12.60 3.36
N LEU A 145 -15.13 -11.28 3.47
CA LEU A 145 -16.32 -10.48 3.17
C LEU A 145 -16.45 -10.17 1.67
N GLY A 146 -15.41 -10.44 0.88
CA GLY A 146 -15.38 -10.06 -0.54
C GLY A 146 -15.37 -8.53 -0.73
N TYR A 147 -14.92 -7.80 0.29
CA TYR A 147 -14.82 -6.34 0.23
C TYR A 147 -13.48 -5.92 -0.34
N GLY A 148 -13.51 -5.00 -1.28
CA GLY A 148 -12.37 -4.45 -1.98
C GLY A 148 -12.84 -3.75 -3.24
N PHE A 149 -11.89 -3.22 -3.99
CA PHE A 149 -12.16 -2.54 -5.25
C PHE A 149 -11.91 -3.47 -6.44
N SER A 150 -12.88 -3.53 -7.35
CA SER A 150 -12.90 -4.51 -8.45
C SER A 150 -12.54 -3.93 -9.82
N PHE A 151 -12.45 -2.61 -9.93
CA PHE A 151 -12.21 -1.89 -11.19
C PHE A 151 -10.84 -2.18 -11.81
N ILE A 152 -9.93 -2.79 -11.03
CA ILE A 152 -8.63 -3.26 -11.49
C ILE A 152 -8.77 -4.68 -12.01
N ILE A 153 -8.53 -4.85 -13.30
CA ILE A 153 -8.54 -6.16 -13.95
C ILE A 153 -7.41 -7.01 -13.36
N VAL A 154 -7.71 -8.27 -13.06
CA VAL A 154 -6.74 -9.24 -12.55
C VAL A 154 -5.55 -9.35 -13.52
N PRO A 155 -4.30 -9.27 -13.04
CA PRO A 155 -3.12 -9.46 -13.88
C PRO A 155 -3.06 -10.89 -14.46
N PRO A 156 -2.33 -11.12 -15.58
CA PRO A 156 -1.45 -10.17 -16.26
C PRO A 156 -2.20 -9.22 -17.19
N HIS A 157 -1.76 -7.96 -17.26
CA HIS A 157 -2.36 -6.99 -18.18
C HIS A 157 -1.85 -7.15 -19.61
N ASP A 158 -2.75 -6.99 -20.58
CA ASP A 158 -2.36 -6.96 -21.99
C ASP A 158 -1.62 -5.65 -22.32
N PHE A 159 -0.33 -5.77 -22.62
CA PHE A 159 0.54 -4.65 -23.01
C PHE A 159 0.50 -4.33 -24.50
N LEU A 160 -0.05 -5.21 -25.35
CA LEU A 160 -0.18 -4.97 -26.79
C LEU A 160 -1.32 -3.98 -27.06
N ARG A 161 -2.36 -4.01 -26.24
CA ARG A 161 -3.47 -3.05 -26.31
C ARG A 161 -3.06 -1.69 -25.78
N LYS A 162 -2.97 -0.71 -26.69
CA LYS A 162 -2.79 0.71 -26.34
C LYS A 162 -3.92 1.19 -25.44
N GLU A 163 -3.54 1.97 -24.45
CA GLU A 163 -4.44 2.42 -23.41
C GLU A 163 -4.72 3.91 -23.56
N ASN A 164 -5.98 4.28 -23.37
CA ASN A 164 -6.36 5.68 -23.44
C ASN A 164 -6.11 6.36 -22.09
N TYR A 165 -4.93 6.94 -21.92
CA TYR A 165 -4.56 7.67 -20.70
C TYR A 165 -5.44 8.89 -20.42
N PHE A 166 -6.08 9.45 -21.44
CA PHE A 166 -7.00 10.59 -21.32
C PHE A 166 -8.43 10.18 -20.95
N SER A 167 -8.71 8.88 -20.77
CA SER A 167 -9.97 8.46 -20.17
C SER A 167 -10.07 9.01 -18.75
N ASN A 168 -11.24 9.54 -18.36
CA ASN A 168 -11.47 10.08 -17.01
C ASN A 168 -11.05 9.11 -15.89
N LYS A 169 -11.17 7.80 -16.11
CA LYS A 169 -10.72 6.74 -15.20
C LYS A 169 -9.19 6.75 -15.03
N ASN A 170 -8.46 6.70 -16.13
CA ASN A 170 -7.00 6.67 -16.11
C ASN A 170 -6.41 8.00 -15.63
N LEU A 171 -7.04 9.12 -15.98
CA LEU A 171 -6.65 10.44 -15.52
C LEU A 171 -6.83 10.58 -14.01
N ALA A 172 -7.93 10.07 -13.44
CA ALA A 172 -8.12 9.99 -12.00
C ALA A 172 -7.06 9.12 -11.31
N MET A 173 -6.70 7.96 -11.88
CA MET A 173 -5.62 7.11 -11.36
C MET A 173 -4.25 7.77 -11.42
N ILE A 174 -3.94 8.49 -12.51
CA ILE A 174 -2.69 9.23 -12.64
C ILE A 174 -2.64 10.34 -11.60
N ALA A 175 -3.69 11.16 -11.49
CA ALA A 175 -3.75 12.26 -10.53
C ALA A 175 -3.58 11.75 -9.08
N THR A 176 -4.28 10.70 -8.70
CA THR A 176 -4.16 10.08 -7.38
C THR A 176 -2.81 9.39 -7.15
N SER A 177 -2.20 8.81 -8.19
CA SER A 177 -0.83 8.29 -8.11
C SER A 177 0.18 9.40 -7.88
N THR A 178 0.04 10.54 -8.56
CA THR A 178 0.90 11.72 -8.37
C THR A 178 0.74 12.29 -6.96
N ILE A 179 -0.50 12.38 -6.47
CA ILE A 179 -0.77 12.80 -5.09
C ILE A 179 -0.13 11.82 -4.11
N SER A 180 -0.30 10.51 -4.31
CA SER A 180 0.28 9.48 -3.42
C SER A 180 1.80 9.54 -3.43
N LEU A 181 2.43 9.71 -4.59
CA LEU A 181 3.87 9.88 -4.72
C LEU A 181 4.33 11.12 -3.93
N PHE A 182 3.66 12.25 -4.13
CA PHE A 182 3.94 13.48 -3.38
C PHE A 182 3.76 13.27 -1.88
N THR A 183 2.69 12.58 -1.45
CA THR A 183 2.45 12.23 -0.05
C THR A 183 3.59 11.40 0.53
N VAL A 184 4.14 10.42 -0.19
CA VAL A 184 5.29 9.64 0.29
C VAL A 184 6.51 10.53 0.53
N PHE A 185 6.78 11.50 -0.35
CA PHE A 185 7.86 12.47 -0.13
C PHE A 185 7.57 13.42 1.04
N VAL A 186 6.32 13.87 1.20
CA VAL A 186 5.91 14.67 2.37
C VAL A 186 6.05 13.85 3.66
N MET A 187 5.69 12.57 3.63
CA MET A 187 5.86 11.67 4.77
C MET A 187 7.33 11.52 5.17
N MET A 188 8.26 11.46 4.21
CA MET A 188 9.70 11.50 4.52
C MET A 188 10.07 12.76 5.31
N VAL A 189 9.59 13.94 4.89
CA VAL A 189 9.88 15.21 5.57
C VAL A 189 9.25 15.25 6.97
N LEU A 190 7.99 14.83 7.10
CA LEU A 190 7.25 14.86 8.36
C LEU A 190 7.76 13.84 9.38
N LEU A 191 8.27 12.68 8.92
CA LEU A 191 8.94 11.72 9.77
C LEU A 191 10.20 12.33 10.40
N TYR A 192 10.97 13.10 9.62
CA TYR A 192 12.15 13.80 10.12
C TYR A 192 11.81 14.98 11.04
N ALA A 193 10.72 15.69 10.76
CA ALA A 193 10.19 16.72 11.64
C ALA A 193 9.60 16.16 12.95
N ALA A 194 9.52 14.83 13.10
CA ALA A 194 8.89 14.14 14.23
C ALA A 194 7.44 14.60 14.46
N GLU A 195 6.69 14.81 13.38
CA GLU A 195 5.30 15.28 13.38
C GLU A 195 4.30 14.15 13.02
N PRO A 196 4.00 13.22 13.95
CA PRO A 196 3.16 12.08 13.65
C PRO A 196 1.71 12.42 13.30
N LEU A 197 1.19 13.57 13.77
CA LEU A 197 -0.17 14.01 13.42
C LEU A 197 -0.22 14.42 11.96
N GLY A 198 0.81 15.14 11.50
CA GLY A 198 0.98 15.50 10.09
C GLY A 198 1.07 14.25 9.20
N LEU A 199 1.83 13.24 9.64
CA LEU A 199 1.94 11.96 8.92
C LEU A 199 0.57 11.27 8.76
N LEU A 200 -0.19 11.18 9.85
CA LEU A 200 -1.49 10.54 9.84
C LEU A 200 -2.48 11.30 8.96
N ALA A 201 -2.51 12.63 9.06
CA ALA A 201 -3.38 13.48 8.24
C ALA A 201 -3.03 13.36 6.75
N ALA A 202 -1.75 13.41 6.40
CA ALA A 202 -1.31 13.28 5.01
C ALA A 202 -1.66 11.91 4.41
N ALA A 203 -1.40 10.83 5.15
CA ALA A 203 -1.77 9.47 4.73
C ALA A 203 -3.29 9.30 4.62
N ALA A 204 -4.07 9.81 5.58
CA ALA A 204 -5.52 9.76 5.58
C ALA A 204 -6.15 10.50 4.40
N VAL A 205 -5.64 11.70 4.07
CA VAL A 205 -6.11 12.46 2.90
C VAL A 205 -5.79 11.72 1.60
N ALA A 206 -4.55 11.25 1.44
CA ALA A 206 -4.14 10.53 0.22
C ALA A 206 -4.91 9.22 0.03
N PHE A 207 -5.09 8.46 1.11
CA PHE A 207 -5.90 7.25 1.09
C PHE A 207 -7.37 7.55 0.84
N GLY A 208 -7.94 8.57 1.49
CA GLY A 208 -9.33 8.98 1.31
C GLY A 208 -9.65 9.38 -0.12
N LEU A 209 -8.74 10.12 -0.77
CA LEU A 209 -8.85 10.42 -2.20
C LEU A 209 -8.79 9.15 -3.05
N SER A 210 -7.81 8.28 -2.78
CA SER A 210 -7.68 7.00 -3.51
C SER A 210 -8.93 6.13 -3.35
N PHE A 211 -9.50 6.08 -2.15
CA PHE A 211 -10.73 5.36 -1.83
C PHE A 211 -11.94 5.94 -2.58
N TYR A 212 -12.08 7.27 -2.58
CA TYR A 212 -13.15 7.96 -3.31
C TYR A 212 -13.10 7.68 -4.81
N PHE A 213 -11.92 7.84 -5.44
CA PHE A 213 -11.74 7.60 -6.86
C PHE A 213 -11.90 6.12 -7.24
N SER A 214 -11.46 5.21 -6.37
CA SER A 214 -11.68 3.77 -6.55
C SER A 214 -13.17 3.44 -6.60
N ARG A 215 -13.95 3.97 -5.65
CA ARG A 215 -15.41 3.76 -5.60
C ARG A 215 -16.13 4.40 -6.78
N TRP A 216 -15.67 5.56 -7.24
CA TRP A 216 -16.19 6.18 -8.45
C TRP A 216 -15.90 5.33 -9.70
N SER A 217 -14.69 4.77 -9.81
CA SER A 217 -14.31 3.89 -10.92
C SER A 217 -15.13 2.59 -10.95
N ASP A 218 -15.36 1.94 -9.80
CA ASP A 218 -16.19 0.73 -9.73
C ASP A 218 -17.64 0.99 -10.21
N LYS A 219 -18.22 2.13 -9.83
CA LYS A 219 -19.57 2.53 -10.27
C LYS A 219 -19.63 2.78 -11.78
N ASP A 220 -18.61 3.43 -12.33
CA ASP A 220 -18.55 3.71 -13.77
C ASP A 220 -18.42 2.43 -14.60
N ASP A 221 -17.60 1.47 -14.16
CA ASP A 221 -17.47 0.16 -14.82
C ASP A 221 -18.78 -0.64 -14.76
N THR A 222 -19.45 -0.64 -13.61
CA THR A 222 -20.76 -1.29 -13.45
C THR A 222 -21.79 -0.66 -14.39
N ARG A 223 -21.83 0.67 -14.48
CA ARG A 223 -22.74 1.39 -15.40
C ARG A 223 -22.48 1.03 -16.85
N LYS A 224 -21.22 1.04 -17.29
CA LYS A 224 -20.83 0.68 -18.67
C LYS A 224 -21.21 -0.75 -19.02
N ALA A 225 -21.04 -1.69 -18.09
CA ALA A 225 -21.46 -3.08 -18.29
C ALA A 225 -22.99 -3.21 -18.49
N VAL A 226 -23.78 -2.50 -17.69
CA VAL A 226 -25.25 -2.47 -17.81
C VAL A 226 -25.69 -1.81 -19.12
N GLU A 227 -25.07 -0.71 -19.52
CA GLU A 227 -25.36 -0.02 -20.79
C GLU A 227 -25.03 -0.91 -22.00
N ALA A 228 -23.89 -1.60 -21.99
CA ALA A 228 -23.51 -2.54 -23.04
C ALA A 228 -24.50 -3.72 -23.14
N TYR A 229 -24.93 -4.26 -22.01
CA TYR A 229 -25.95 -5.31 -21.96
C TYR A 229 -27.29 -4.84 -22.53
N ARG A 230 -27.74 -3.63 -22.16
CA ARG A 230 -28.97 -3.02 -22.69
C ARG A 230 -28.89 -2.74 -24.20
N ALA A 231 -27.75 -2.26 -24.69
CA ALA A 231 -27.53 -1.99 -26.11
C ALA A 231 -27.61 -3.30 -26.93
N LYS A 232 -26.99 -4.37 -26.44
CA LYS A 232 -27.06 -5.69 -27.07
C LYS A 232 -28.49 -6.23 -27.16
N ASN A 233 -29.29 -6.06 -26.11
CA ASN A 233 -30.67 -6.56 -26.07
C ASN A 233 -31.69 -5.67 -26.79
N LYS A 234 -31.34 -4.42 -27.12
CA LYS A 234 -32.17 -3.55 -27.98
C LYS A 234 -31.94 -3.76 -29.47
N ALA A 235 -30.88 -4.49 -29.84
CA ALA A 235 -30.52 -4.81 -31.21
C ALA A 235 -31.05 -6.18 -31.68
N VAL A 236 -31.80 -6.88 -30.81
CA VAL A 236 -32.57 -8.12 -31.08
C VAL A 236 -34.04 -7.76 -31.07
#